data_AF-A0A6N7HBA1-F1
#
_entry.id   AF-A0A6N7HBA1-F1
#
_cell.length_a   1.000
_cell.length_b   1.000
_cell.length_c   1.000
_cell.angle_alpha   90.00
_cell.angle_beta   90.00
_cell.angle_gamma   90.00
#
_symmetry.space_group_name_H-M   'P 1'
#
loop_
_entity.id
_entity.type
_entity.pdbx_description
1 polymer ?
#
loop_
_entity_poly.entity_id
_entity_poly.type
_entity_poly.pdbx_seq_one_letter_code
_entity_poly.pdbx_strand_id
1 'polypeptide(L)'
;MTWSKLRQLWAGRATHCAFSAAEEIVLMRALFERVETGRWPSLRPERLNAAAGRFAEPFQKVFDFATFQDLPQPPSFTELRPGHLPRPSY
;
A
#
# COMPACT_ATOMS: atom_id res chain seq x y z
N MET A 1 -10.99 -25.25 4.54
CA MET A 1 -10.58 -24.03 3.80
C MET A 1 -9.59 -23.25 4.66
N THR A 2 -8.30 -23.41 4.39
CA THR A 2 -7.24 -22.62 5.03
C THR A 2 -7.18 -21.26 4.37
N TRP A 3 -7.81 -20.26 4.99
CA TRP A 3 -7.69 -18.87 4.57
C TRP A 3 -6.24 -18.44 4.56
N SER A 4 -5.78 -17.79 3.48
CA SER A 4 -4.46 -17.15 3.48
C SER A 4 -4.40 -16.13 4.61
N LYS A 5 -3.43 -16.28 5.53
CA LYS A 5 -3.16 -15.30 6.59
C LYS A 5 -2.57 -14.01 6.04
N LEU A 6 -2.09 -14.03 4.80
CA LEU A 6 -1.48 -12.90 4.10
C LEU A 6 -2.56 -11.96 3.54
N ARG A 7 -2.33 -10.66 3.67
CA ARG A 7 -3.14 -9.61 3.03
C ARG A 7 -2.28 -8.90 1.99
N GLN A 8 -2.87 -8.60 0.85
CA GLN A 8 -2.25 -7.83 -0.22
C GLN A 8 -2.94 -6.48 -0.31
N LEU A 9 -2.13 -5.42 -0.41
CA LEU A 9 -2.58 -4.05 -0.54
C LEU A 9 -1.96 -3.44 -1.79
N TRP A 10 -2.62 -2.40 -2.30
CA TRP A 10 -2.29 -1.81 -3.59
C TRP A 10 -2.20 -0.29 -3.46
N ALA A 11 -1.22 0.28 -4.16
CA ALA A 11 -1.13 1.71 -4.41
C ALA A 11 -1.62 1.98 -5.83
N GLY A 12 -2.46 3.00 -6.00
CA GLY A 12 -3.02 3.42 -7.28
C GLY A 12 -2.03 4.20 -8.14
N ARG A 13 -0.78 3.74 -8.21
CA ARG A 13 0.29 4.36 -9.02
C ARG A 13 0.85 3.35 -10.00
N ALA A 14 1.01 3.77 -11.25
CA ALA A 14 1.47 2.92 -12.35
C ALA A 14 3.00 3.02 -12.52
N THR A 15 3.78 2.66 -11.50
CA THR A 15 5.26 2.65 -11.57
C THR A 15 5.86 1.68 -10.54
N HIS A 16 7.04 1.11 -10.84
CA HIS A 16 7.69 0.08 -10.01
C HIS A 16 8.16 0.69 -8.68
N CYS A 17 7.68 0.15 -7.55
CA CYS A 17 8.02 0.55 -6.19
C CYS A 17 7.76 2.03 -5.83
N ALA A 18 6.84 2.71 -6.52
CA ALA A 18 6.51 4.09 -6.23
C ALA A 18 5.63 4.24 -4.98
N PHE A 19 6.24 4.04 -3.82
CA PHE A 19 5.63 4.23 -2.50
C PHE A 19 6.29 5.40 -1.78
N SER A 20 5.51 6.11 -0.99
CA SER A 20 6.04 7.12 -0.07
C SER A 20 6.47 6.46 1.24
N ALA A 21 7.42 7.07 1.95
CA ALA A 21 7.79 6.62 3.28
C ALA A 21 6.59 6.61 4.25
N ALA A 22 5.64 7.54 4.09
CA ALA A 22 4.40 7.58 4.87
C ALA A 22 3.54 6.32 4.67
N GLU A 23 3.39 5.85 3.43
CA GLU A 23 2.66 4.62 3.12
C GLU A 23 3.37 3.39 3.67
N GLU A 24 4.69 3.30 3.52
CA GLU A 24 5.48 2.19 4.06
C GLU A 24 5.38 2.13 5.59
N ILE A 25 5.50 3.25 6.29
CA ILE A 25 5.35 3.31 7.75
C ILE A 25 3.96 2.83 8.18
N VAL A 26 2.90 3.25 7.50
CA VAL A 26 1.53 2.80 7.81
C VAL A 26 1.36 1.30 7.57
N LEU A 27 1.92 0.77 6.49
CA LEU A 27 1.92 -0.67 6.19
C LEU A 27 2.66 -1.47 7.26
N MET A 28 3.85 -1.01 7.66
CA MET A 28 4.64 -1.67 8.71
C MET A 28 3.93 -1.65 10.06
N ARG A 29 3.29 -0.53 10.43
CA ARG A 29 2.46 -0.46 11.66
C ARG A 29 1.31 -1.47 11.63
N ALA A 30 0.61 -1.61 10.50
CA ALA A 30 -0.46 -2.58 10.36
C ALA A 30 0.04 -4.03 10.43
N LEU A 31 1.24 -4.29 9.88
CA LEU A 31 1.91 -5.59 10.00
C LEU A 31 2.30 -5.89 11.44
N PHE A 32 2.87 -4.93 12.17
CA PHE A 32 3.23 -5.11 13.57
C PHE A 32 2.00 -5.36 14.45
N GLU A 33 0.92 -4.61 14.26
CA GLU A 33 -0.33 -4.88 14.98
C GLU A 33 -0.85 -6.30 14.72
N ARG A 34 -0.72 -6.80 13.49
CA ARG A 34 -1.06 -8.18 13.16
C ARG A 34 -0.17 -9.20 13.87
N VAL A 35 1.13 -8.94 13.96
CA VAL A 35 2.08 -9.83 14.64
C VAL A 35 1.79 -9.86 16.14
N GLU A 36 1.57 -8.69 16.74
CA GLU A 36 1.38 -8.53 18.19
C GLU A 36 0.01 -9.03 18.67
N THR A 37 -1.06 -8.71 17.94
CA THR A 37 -2.45 -8.99 18.39
C THR A 37 -3.05 -10.25 17.78
N GLY A 38 -2.40 -10.81 16.76
CA GLY A 38 -2.93 -11.92 15.98
C GLY A 38 -4.04 -11.55 14.98
N ARG A 39 -4.49 -10.28 14.95
CA ARG A 39 -5.60 -9.80 14.10
C ARG A 39 -5.14 -8.68 13.18
N TRP A 40 -5.65 -8.67 11.95
CA TRP A 40 -5.41 -7.56 11.04
C TRP A 40 -6.22 -6.34 11.49
N PRO A 41 -5.63 -5.12 11.56
CA PRO A 41 -6.40 -3.90 11.69
C PRO A 41 -7.26 -3.66 10.44
N SER A 42 -8.04 -2.57 10.45
CA SER A 42 -8.74 -2.14 9.24
C SER A 42 -7.75 -1.73 8.17
N LEU A 43 -7.67 -2.52 7.09
CA LEU A 43 -6.84 -2.25 5.92
C LEU A 43 -7.61 -1.55 4.79
N ARG A 44 -8.71 -0.85 5.12
CA ARG A 44 -9.50 -0.11 4.13
C ARG A 44 -8.69 1.05 3.56
N PRO A 45 -8.67 1.27 2.24
CA PRO A 45 -7.91 2.36 1.63
C PRO A 45 -8.15 3.72 2.27
N GLU A 46 -9.40 4.08 2.55
CA GLU A 46 -9.75 5.35 3.22
C GLU A 46 -9.03 5.53 4.56
N ARG A 47 -8.91 4.45 5.36
CA ARG A 47 -8.24 4.48 6.67
C ARG A 47 -6.72 4.59 6.52
N LEU A 48 -6.16 3.83 5.59
CA LEU A 48 -4.72 3.83 5.33
C LEU A 48 -4.27 5.19 4.75
N ASN A 49 -5.02 5.74 3.81
CA ASN A 49 -4.76 7.08 3.24
C ASN A 49 -4.87 8.18 4.29
N ALA A 50 -5.89 8.12 5.16
CA ALA A 50 -6.02 9.08 6.26
C ALA A 50 -4.86 8.98 7.27
N ALA A 51 -4.35 7.79 7.55
CA ALA A 51 -3.19 7.61 8.42
C ALA A 51 -1.89 8.13 7.78
N ALA A 52 -1.66 7.81 6.51
CA ALA A 52 -0.48 8.25 5.76
C ALA A 52 -0.50 9.76 5.50
N GLY A 53 -1.68 10.36 5.29
CA GLY A 53 -1.82 11.81 5.07
C GLY A 53 -1.51 12.68 6.29
N ARG A 54 -1.31 12.09 7.48
CA ARG A 54 -0.90 12.82 8.70
C ARG A 54 0.59 13.12 8.78
N PHE A 55 1.40 12.48 7.93
CA PHE A 55 2.84 12.70 7.92
C PHE A 55 3.20 13.98 7.16
N ALA A 56 4.26 14.66 7.59
CA ALA A 56 4.76 15.87 6.93
C ALA A 56 5.29 15.57 5.52
N GLU A 57 5.37 16.62 4.69
CA GLU A 57 5.77 16.55 3.28
C GLU A 57 7.02 15.70 2.98
N PRO A 58 8.11 15.70 3.79
CA PRO A 58 9.27 14.86 3.49
C PRO A 58 8.96 13.35 3.42
N PHE A 59 7.92 12.89 4.12
CA PHE A 59 7.48 11.49 4.09
C PHE A 59 6.50 11.19 2.95
N GLN A 60 6.01 12.21 2.26
CA GLN A 60 5.03 12.09 1.16
C GLN A 60 5.71 12.02 -0.20
N LYS A 61 7.05 12.10 -0.26
CA LYS A 61 7.77 12.07 -1.53
C LYS A 61 7.73 10.68 -2.14
N VAL A 62 7.53 10.64 -3.45
CA VAL A 62 7.55 9.43 -4.27
C VAL A 62 8.46 9.72 -5.46
N PHE A 63 9.26 8.73 -5.86
CA PHE A 63 10.10 8.84 -7.04
C PHE A 63 9.23 8.94 -8.31
N ASP A 64 9.30 10.08 -8.98
CA ASP A 64 8.63 10.32 -10.25
C ASP A 64 9.53 9.91 -11.42
N PHE A 65 9.09 8.91 -12.19
CA PHE A 65 9.85 8.39 -13.32
C PHE A 65 9.81 9.27 -14.57
N ALA A 66 8.91 10.25 -14.66
CA ALA A 66 8.86 11.18 -15.77
C ALA A 66 9.87 12.32 -15.61
N THR A 67 10.10 12.77 -14.36
CA THR A 67 11.03 13.87 -14.05
C THR A 67 12.35 13.41 -13.42
N PHE A 68 12.44 12.15 -12.98
CA PHE A 68 13.57 11.60 -12.21
C PHE A 68 13.83 12.36 -10.90
N GLN A 69 12.75 12.79 -10.24
CA GLN A 69 12.82 13.53 -8.98
C GLN A 69 11.87 12.94 -7.93
N ASP A 70 12.23 13.11 -6.66
CA ASP A 70 11.33 12.83 -5.54
C ASP A 70 10.36 13.98 -5.35
N LEU A 71 9.10 13.76 -5.73
CA LEU A 71 8.04 14.76 -5.67
C LEU A 71 7.01 14.40 -4.61
N PRO A 72 6.50 15.37 -3.82
CA PRO A 72 5.38 15.13 -2.91
C PRO A 72 4.16 14.60 -3.69
N GLN A 73 3.58 13.51 -3.21
CA GLN A 73 2.37 12.91 -3.77
C GLN A 73 1.41 12.54 -2.63
N PRO A 74 0.09 12.64 -2.82
CA PRO A 74 -0.86 12.16 -1.83
C PRO A 74 -0.76 10.63 -1.65
N PRO A 75 -1.16 10.10 -0.47
CA PRO A 75 -1.35 8.67 -0.28
C PRO A 75 -2.30 8.09 -1.31
N SER A 76 -2.03 6.87 -1.76
CA SER A 76 -2.70 6.27 -2.91
C SER A 76 -3.20 4.84 -2.68
N PHE A 77 -3.36 4.41 -1.44
CA PHE A 77 -3.96 3.10 -1.16
C PHE A 77 -5.29 2.98 -1.91
N THR A 78 -5.51 1.83 -2.54
CA THR A 78 -6.71 1.54 -3.34
C THR A 78 -7.15 0.09 -3.20
N GLU A 79 -8.39 -0.19 -3.56
CA GLU A 79 -8.84 -1.57 -3.76
C GLU A 79 -8.48 -2.01 -5.18
N LEU A 80 -7.64 -3.04 -5.29
CA LEU A 80 -7.47 -3.79 -6.53
C LEU A 80 -7.87 -5.23 -6.30
N ARG A 81 -8.74 -5.72 -7.19
CA ARG A 81 -9.07 -7.14 -7.30
C ARG A 81 -8.45 -7.63 -8.61
N PRO A 82 -7.28 -8.30 -8.56
CA PRO A 82 -6.69 -8.89 -9.74
C PRO A 82 -7.73 -9.77 -10.44
N GLY A 83 -7.80 -9.67 -11.76
CA GLY A 83 -8.60 -10.59 -12.54
C GLY A 83 -8.16 -12.04 -12.29
N HIS A 84 -9.03 -12.99 -12.57
CA HIS A 84 -8.64 -14.39 -12.56
C HIS A 84 -7.45 -14.60 -13.50
N LEU A 85 -6.45 -15.34 -13.04
CA LEU A 85 -5.36 -15.78 -13.89
C LEU A 85 -5.95 -16.52 -15.10
N PRO A 86 -5.47 -16.27 -16.33
CA PRO A 86 -5.91 -17.03 -17.49
C PRO A 86 -5.69 -18.52 -17.22
N ARG A 87 -6.65 -19.35 -17.65
CA ARG A 87 -6.47 -20.80 -17.59
C ARG A 87 -5.24 -21.17 -18.44
N PRO A 88 -4.36 -22.07 -17.96
CA PRO A 88 -3.26 -22.55 -18.78
C PRO A 88 -3.80 -23.12 -20.10
N SER A 89 -3.27 -22.67 -21.24
CA SER A 89 -3.49 -23.32 -22.53
C SER A 89 -2.50 -24.48 -22.62
N TYR A 90 -3.03 -25.70 -22.66
CA TYR A 90 -2.28 -26.89 -23.09
C TYR A 90 -2.49 -27.10 -24.58
#